data_AF-A0A7C4TK97-F1
#
_entry.id   AF-A0A7C4TK97-F1
#
_cell.length_a   1.000
_cell.length_b   1.000
_cell.length_c   1.000
_cell.angle_alpha   90.00
_cell.angle_beta   90.00
_cell.angle_gamma   90.00
#
_symmetry.space_group_name_H-M   'P 1'
#
loop_
_entity.id
_entity.type
_entity.pdbx_description
1 polymer ?
#
loop_
_entity_poly.entity_id
_entity_poly.type
_entity_poly.pdbx_seq_one_letter_code
_entity_poly.pdbx_strand_id
1 'polypeptide(L)'
;MKIMLSEKQGIVIVAHKFLHHPDDDLAIFLNKNKRTVLHIAHSFPDAKDRRSSYRFYTGGELKTSYSSFDFINCPGFVVYLKESLYTIYWCLKYRNLAQTYIAM
;
A
#
# COMPACT_ATOMS: atom_id res chain seq x y z
N MET A 1 8.93 16.71 24.17
CA MET A 1 9.96 16.21 23.24
C MET A 1 9.30 16.00 21.88
N LYS A 2 9.48 16.94 20.95
CA LYS A 2 8.86 16.90 19.62
C LYS A 2 9.75 15.99 18.77
N ILE A 3 9.30 14.76 18.48
CA ILE A 3 10.04 13.86 17.59
C ILE A 3 9.99 14.49 16.20
N MET A 4 11.08 15.15 15.80
CA MET A 4 11.27 15.64 14.43
C MET A 4 11.54 14.43 13.54
N LEU A 5 10.44 13.82 13.10
CA LEU A 5 10.42 12.84 12.04
C LEU A 5 10.82 13.54 10.73
N SER A 6 12.06 13.34 10.30
CA SER A 6 12.67 13.91 9.07
C SER A 6 11.71 13.92 7.87
N GLU A 7 11.53 15.07 7.22
CA GLU A 7 10.59 15.27 6.09
C GLU A 7 10.90 14.44 4.81
N LYS A 8 11.90 13.54 4.85
CA LYS A 8 12.35 12.75 3.69
C LYS A 8 12.19 11.24 3.83
N GLN A 9 11.54 10.73 4.87
CA GLN A 9 11.42 9.28 5.07
C GLN A 9 10.04 8.81 4.63
N GLY A 10 9.99 8.08 3.53
CA GLY A 10 8.78 7.43 3.03
C GLY A 10 8.56 6.07 3.67
N ILE A 11 7.30 5.71 3.86
CA ILE A 11 6.87 4.45 4.46
C ILE A 11 6.06 3.68 3.42
N VAL A 12 6.38 2.40 3.25
CA VAL A 12 5.59 1.48 2.43
C VAL A 12 4.80 0.58 3.35
N ILE A 13 3.48 0.57 3.20
CA ILE A 13 2.57 -0.31 3.93
C ILE A 13 2.01 -1.29 2.91
N VAL A 14 2.13 -2.58 3.16
CA VAL A 14 1.56 -3.65 2.34
C VAL A 14 0.58 -4.42 3.21
N ALA A 15 -0.66 -4.59 2.74
CA ALA A 15 -1.68 -5.30 3.48
C ALA A 15 -2.59 -6.14 2.57
N HIS A 16 -3.09 -7.26 3.09
CA HIS A 16 -4.25 -7.92 2.53
C HIS A 16 -5.54 -7.33 3.13
N LYS A 17 -6.57 -7.08 2.31
CA LYS A 17 -7.77 -6.34 2.68
C LYS A 17 -9.06 -7.01 2.22
N PHE A 18 -10.08 -6.88 3.06
CA PHE A 18 -11.45 -7.24 2.76
C PHE A 18 -12.37 -6.00 2.89
N LEU A 19 -12.11 -5.16 3.91
CA LEU A 19 -12.79 -3.91 4.24
C LEU A 19 -11.78 -2.87 4.76
N HIS A 20 -12.25 -1.70 5.19
CA HIS A 20 -11.45 -0.69 5.91
C HIS A 20 -10.77 -1.35 7.13
N HIS A 21 -9.46 -1.20 7.24
CA HIS A 21 -8.64 -1.84 8.28
C HIS A 21 -7.73 -0.80 8.97
N PRO A 22 -7.15 -1.13 10.15
CA PRO A 22 -6.31 -0.20 10.92
C PRO A 22 -5.12 0.38 10.15
N ASP A 23 -4.67 -0.32 9.11
CA ASP A 23 -3.59 0.11 8.23
C ASP A 23 -4.02 1.27 7.30
N ASP A 24 -5.30 1.42 6.96
CA ASP A 24 -5.84 2.62 6.30
C ASP A 24 -5.70 3.84 7.22
N ASP A 25 -6.09 3.69 8.50
CA ASP A 25 -5.99 4.76 9.49
C ASP A 25 -4.53 5.11 9.77
N LEU A 26 -3.64 4.11 9.78
CA LEU A 26 -2.20 4.31 9.89
C LEU A 26 -1.65 5.11 8.71
N ALA A 27 -2.03 4.76 7.47
CA ALA A 27 -1.58 5.49 6.29
C ALA A 27 -2.01 6.96 6.34
N ILE A 28 -3.27 7.21 6.73
CA ILE A 28 -3.81 8.57 6.89
C ILE A 28 -3.08 9.30 8.03
N PHE A 29 -2.88 8.66 9.17
CA PHE A 29 -2.19 9.24 10.32
C PHE A 29 -0.75 9.65 9.96
N LEU A 30 0.00 8.75 9.32
CA LEU A 30 1.38 9.02 8.90
C LEU A 30 1.44 10.17 7.89
N ASN A 31 0.53 10.21 6.92
CA ASN A 31 0.45 11.30 5.96
C ASN A 31 0.07 12.64 6.61
N LYS A 32 -0.86 12.66 7.57
CA LYS A 32 -1.18 13.86 8.37
C LYS A 32 0.03 14.38 9.14
N ASN A 33 0.94 13.49 9.53
CA ASN A 33 2.23 13.83 10.14
C ASN A 33 3.34 14.11 9.11
N LYS A 34 2.97 14.52 7.89
CA LYS A 34 3.86 14.87 6.77
C LYS A 34 4.80 13.75 6.30
N ARG A 35 4.50 12.49 6.58
CA ARG A 35 5.23 11.36 5.98
C ARG A 35 4.70 11.08 4.58
N THR A 36 5.60 10.74 3.66
CA THR A 36 5.21 10.14 2.39
C THR A 36 4.83 8.68 2.63
N VAL A 37 3.66 8.25 2.18
CA VAL A 37 3.16 6.89 2.41
C VAL A 37 2.76 6.26 1.08
N LEU A 38 3.32 5.10 0.79
CA LEU A 38 2.83 4.22 -0.26
C LEU A 38 2.09 3.07 0.41
N HIS A 39 0.78 3.00 0.20
CA HIS A 39 -0.05 1.96 0.74
C HIS A 39 -0.46 1.01 -0.39
N ILE A 40 -0.02 -0.22 -0.33
CA ILE A 40 -0.32 -1.31 -1.28
C ILE A 40 -1.31 -2.24 -0.59
N ALA A 41 -2.41 -2.54 -1.26
CA ALA A 41 -3.46 -3.40 -0.74
C ALA A 41 -3.80 -4.50 -1.75
N HIS A 42 -3.85 -5.74 -1.27
CA HIS A 42 -4.30 -6.90 -2.04
C HIS A 42 -5.62 -7.40 -1.47
N SER A 43 -6.57 -7.79 -2.31
CA SER A 43 -7.82 -8.35 -1.82
C SER A 43 -7.57 -9.75 -1.24
N PHE A 44 -8.18 -10.07 -0.09
CA PHE A 44 -8.09 -11.42 0.46
C PHE A 44 -8.58 -12.48 -0.56
N PRO A 45 -8.17 -13.77 -0.40
CA PRO A 45 -9.06 -14.95 -0.51
C PRO A 45 -10.52 -14.58 -0.21
N ASP A 46 -11.56 -15.28 -0.61
CA ASP A 46 -12.92 -14.95 -0.15
C ASP A 46 -13.52 -13.54 -0.47
N ALA A 47 -12.73 -12.54 -0.92
CA ALA A 47 -13.22 -11.21 -1.28
C ALA A 47 -14.03 -11.25 -2.58
N LYS A 48 -14.95 -10.29 -2.70
CA LYS A 48 -15.85 -10.16 -3.87
C LYS A 48 -15.11 -9.80 -5.16
N ASP A 49 -13.87 -9.33 -5.06
CA ASP A 49 -12.96 -9.10 -6.19
C ASP A 49 -11.53 -9.50 -5.81
N ARG A 50 -10.66 -9.64 -6.81
CA ARG A 50 -9.22 -9.96 -6.66
C ARG A 50 -8.33 -8.84 -7.12
N ARG A 51 -8.72 -7.61 -6.81
CA ARG A 51 -7.95 -6.45 -7.22
C ARG A 51 -6.80 -6.20 -6.25
N SER A 52 -5.72 -5.65 -6.79
CA SER A 52 -4.63 -5.09 -6.03
C SER A 52 -4.63 -3.60 -6.29
N SER A 53 -4.50 -2.80 -5.25
CA SER A 53 -4.53 -1.36 -5.34
C SER A 53 -3.33 -0.75 -4.67
N TYR A 54 -3.03 0.49 -5.04
CA TYR A 54 -2.14 1.31 -4.25
C TYR A 54 -2.71 2.71 -4.09
N ARG A 55 -2.32 3.36 -3.00
CA ARG A 55 -2.58 4.77 -2.72
C ARG A 55 -1.26 5.41 -2.31
N PHE A 56 -0.93 6.51 -2.97
CA PHE A 56 0.28 7.27 -2.70
C PHE A 56 -0.07 8.62 -2.09
N TYR A 57 0.39 8.82 -0.87
CA TYR A 57 0.15 10.00 -0.07
C TYR A 57 1.44 10.77 0.14
N THR A 58 1.39 12.10 0.00
CA THR A 58 2.51 12.95 0.39
C THR A 58 2.03 14.37 0.67
N GLY A 59 2.67 15.03 1.64
CA GLY A 59 2.34 16.40 2.01
C GLY A 59 0.95 16.57 2.62
N GLY A 60 0.38 15.52 3.23
CA GLY A 60 -0.97 15.58 3.81
C GLY A 60 -2.10 15.29 2.82
N GLU A 61 -1.79 14.95 1.56
CA GLU A 61 -2.78 14.72 0.50
C GLU A 61 -2.57 13.36 -0.19
N LEU A 62 -3.66 12.78 -0.71
CA LEU A 62 -3.59 11.68 -1.66
C LEU A 62 -3.17 12.24 -3.02
N LYS A 63 -2.02 11.85 -3.54
CA LYS A 63 -1.53 12.31 -4.85
C LYS A 63 -1.96 11.42 -6.00
N THR A 64 -1.94 10.11 -5.79
CA THR A 64 -2.39 9.16 -6.82
C THR A 64 -2.90 7.88 -6.19
N SER A 65 -3.76 7.18 -6.92
CA SER A 65 -4.25 5.87 -6.57
C SER A 65 -4.55 5.09 -7.84
N TYR A 66 -4.50 3.76 -7.74
CA TYR A 66 -4.83 2.87 -8.83
C TYR A 66 -5.37 1.56 -8.27
N SER A 67 -6.18 0.89 -9.07
CA SER A 67 -6.65 -0.46 -8.80
C SER A 67 -6.43 -1.31 -10.05
N SER A 68 -5.91 -2.53 -9.86
CA SER A 68 -5.68 -3.48 -10.95
C SER A 68 -7.00 -3.98 -11.52
N PHE A 69 -6.90 -4.69 -12.65
CA PHE A 69 -7.98 -5.57 -13.09
C PHE A 69 -8.38 -6.57 -12.01
N ASP A 70 -9.60 -7.06 -12.12
CA ASP A 70 -10.11 -8.13 -11.28
C ASP A 70 -9.65 -9.49 -11.83
N PHE A 71 -9.14 -10.33 -10.93
CA PHE A 71 -8.62 -11.67 -11.24
C PHE A 71 -9.43 -12.76 -10.55
N ILE A 72 -10.69 -12.49 -10.18
CA ILE A 72 -11.56 -13.46 -9.49
C ILE A 72 -11.72 -14.78 -10.23
N ASN A 73 -11.66 -14.74 -11.57
CA ASN A 73 -11.77 -15.92 -12.42
C ASN A 73 -10.43 -16.64 -12.67
N CYS A 74 -9.32 -16.15 -12.09
CA CYS A 74 -8.01 -16.75 -12.26
C CYS A 74 -7.71 -17.78 -11.15
N PRO A 75 -6.88 -18.81 -11.44
CA PRO A 75 -6.44 -19.75 -10.42
C PRO A 75 -5.70 -19.04 -9.27
N GLY A 76 -5.86 -19.52 -8.04
CA GLY A 76 -5.30 -18.87 -6.84
C GLY A 76 -3.77 -18.65 -6.90
N PHE A 77 -3.03 -19.59 -7.48
CA PHE A 77 -1.58 -19.42 -7.69
C PHE A 77 -1.24 -18.22 -8.59
N VAL A 78 -2.03 -17.98 -9.64
CA VAL A 78 -1.85 -16.83 -10.54
C VAL A 78 -2.13 -15.53 -9.80
N VAL A 79 -3.16 -15.51 -8.96
CA VAL A 79 -3.47 -14.35 -8.10
C VAL A 79 -2.31 -14.07 -7.14
N TYR A 80 -1.78 -15.10 -6.47
CA TYR A 80 -0.67 -14.93 -5.54
C TYR A 80 0.63 -14.44 -6.21
N LEU A 81 0.95 -14.99 -7.38
CA LEU A 81 2.09 -14.54 -8.17
C LEU A 81 1.92 -13.08 -8.62
N LYS A 82 0.72 -12.72 -9.10
CA LYS A 82 0.37 -11.34 -9.45
C LYS A 82 0.56 -10.41 -8.24
N GLU A 83 0.04 -10.75 -7.08
CA GLU A 83 0.14 -9.92 -5.87
C GLU A 83 1.60 -9.70 -5.46
N SER A 84 2.41 -10.76 -5.52
CA SER A 84 3.85 -10.71 -5.26
C SER A 84 4.56 -9.77 -6.25
N LEU A 85 4.30 -9.93 -7.55
CA LEU A 85 4.88 -9.09 -8.59
C LEU A 85 4.44 -7.62 -8.47
N TYR A 86 3.17 -7.39 -8.13
CA TYR A 86 2.62 -6.05 -7.92
C TYR A 86 3.30 -5.35 -6.74
N THR A 87 3.47 -6.06 -5.61
CA THR A 87 4.21 -5.53 -4.45
C THR A 87 5.64 -5.21 -4.83
N ILE A 88 6.37 -6.15 -5.44
CA ILE A 88 7.77 -5.97 -5.83
C ILE A 88 7.91 -4.77 -6.78
N TYR A 89 7.04 -4.67 -7.79
CA TYR A 89 7.06 -3.57 -8.75
C TYR A 89 6.94 -2.20 -8.05
N TRP A 90 5.96 -2.04 -7.16
CA TRP A 90 5.75 -0.76 -6.47
C TRP A 90 6.84 -0.45 -5.45
N CYS A 91 7.32 -1.46 -4.72
CA CYS A 91 8.47 -1.33 -3.83
C CYS A 91 9.73 -0.88 -4.58
N LEU A 92 9.99 -1.42 -5.77
CA LEU A 92 11.15 -1.03 -6.60
C LEU A 92 10.97 0.37 -7.20
N LYS A 93 9.77 0.68 -7.71
CA LYS A 93 9.45 2.00 -8.29
C LYS A 93 9.61 3.13 -7.27
N TYR A 94 9.29 2.88 -6.01
CA TYR A 94 9.38 3.84 -4.92
C TYR A 94 10.52 3.55 -3.93
N ARG A 95 11.51 2.75 -4.32
CA ARG A 95 12.64 2.35 -3.45
C ARG A 95 13.41 3.54 -2.86
N ASN A 96 13.50 4.64 -3.60
CA ASN A 96 14.21 5.84 -3.18
C ASN A 96 13.43 6.64 -2.11
N LEU A 97 12.14 6.34 -1.91
CA LEU A 97 11.31 6.92 -0.87
C LEU A 97 11.29 6.03 0.38
N ALA A 98 11.27 4.72 0.21
CA ALA A 98 11.00 3.76 1.26
C ALA A 98 12.20 3.57 2.21
N GLN A 99 12.06 4.08 3.43
CA GLN A 99 13.01 3.79 4.52
C GLN A 99 12.45 2.77 5.51
N THR A 100 11.14 2.56 5.49
CA THR A 100 10.46 1.60 6.37
C THR A 100 9.40 0.86 5.57
N TYR A 101 9.37 -0.46 5.75
CA TYR A 101 8.37 -1.35 5.20
C TYR A 101 7.55 -1.94 6.35
N ILE A 102 6.23 -1.85 6.23
CA ILE A 102 5.27 -2.42 7.17
C ILE A 102 4.42 -3.41 6.37
N ALA A 103 4.45 -4.68 6.75
CA ALA A 103 3.62 -5.72 6.15
C ALA A 103 2.59 -6.19 7.19
N MET A 104 1.32 -6.32 6.79
CA MET A 104 0.20 -6.66 7.66
C MET A 104 -0.71 -7.71 7.03
#